data_AF-A0A831JRZ8-F1
#
_entry.id   AF-A0A831JRZ8-F1
#
_cell.length_a   1.000
_cell.length_b   1.000
_cell.length_c   1.000
_cell.angle_alpha   90.00
_cell.angle_beta   90.00
_cell.angle_gamma   90.00
#
_symmetry.space_group_name_H-M   'P 1'
#
loop_
_entity.id
_entity.type
_entity.pdbx_description
1 polymer ?
#
loop_
_entity_poly.entity_id
_entity_poly.type
_entity_poly.pdbx_seq_one_letter_code
_entity_poly.pdbx_strand_id
1 'polypeptide(L)'
;MTSKNKELETRLWDAADELRANSKLKTSEYSIPVLGLIFLRFADVKFREAEKQIGKQGGGRRRAGSGRERYQALGVLYLPGEARFDKLLNLPEGENIGHAINDAMRAIEAGQS
;
A
#
# COMPACT_ATOMS: atom_id res chain seq x y z
N MET A 1 11.83 17.53 -16.39
CA MET A 1 12.28 16.40 -15.54
C MET A 1 11.07 15.79 -14.83
N THR A 2 10.21 15.05 -15.56
CA THR A 2 8.91 14.54 -15.07
C THR A 2 8.61 13.11 -15.54
N SER A 3 9.59 12.39 -16.11
CA SER A 3 9.34 11.11 -16.78
C SER A 3 9.39 9.88 -15.87
N LYS A 4 10.18 9.90 -14.79
CA LYS A 4 10.37 8.71 -13.93
C LYS A 4 9.13 8.35 -13.09
N ASN A 5 8.38 9.34 -12.61
CA ASN A 5 7.16 9.08 -11.84
C ASN A 5 6.06 8.49 -12.73
N LYS A 6 5.98 8.97 -13.98
CA LYS A 6 5.00 8.46 -14.96
C LYS A 6 5.28 7.01 -15.33
N GLU A 7 6.54 6.62 -15.53
CA GLU A 7 6.91 5.22 -15.76
C GLU A 7 6.61 4.32 -14.57
N LEU A 8 6.86 4.79 -13.34
CA LEU A 8 6.57 4.01 -12.14
C LEU A 8 5.07 3.81 -11.96
N GLU A 9 4.30 4.88 -12.18
CA GLU A 9 2.84 4.87 -12.16
C GLU A 9 2.29 3.92 -13.22
N THR A 10 2.75 4.00 -14.47
CA THR A 10 2.38 3.09 -15.54
C THR A 10 2.68 1.63 -15.19
N ARG A 11 3.88 1.34 -14.65
CA ARG A 11 4.24 -0.04 -14.26
C ARG A 11 3.38 -0.57 -13.11
N LEU A 12 3.02 0.28 -12.15
CA LEU A 12 2.12 -0.08 -11.05
C LEU A 12 0.70 -0.31 -11.56
N TRP A 13 0.25 0.53 -12.49
CA TRP A 13 -1.04 0.41 -13.14
C TRP A 13 -1.12 -0.88 -13.97
N ASP A 14 -0.09 -1.16 -14.77
CA ASP A 14 0.01 -2.36 -15.59
C ASP A 14 0.06 -3.63 -14.73
N ALA A 15 0.83 -3.63 -13.63
CA ALA A 15 0.88 -4.75 -12.70
C ALA A 15 -0.48 -4.99 -12.02
N ALA A 16 -1.18 -3.92 -11.65
CA ALA A 16 -2.52 -4.00 -11.08
C ALA A 16 -3.57 -4.48 -12.11
N ASP A 17 -3.46 -4.04 -13.36
CA ASP A 17 -4.36 -4.45 -14.43
C ASP A 17 -4.11 -5.90 -14.87
N GLU A 18 -2.86 -6.36 -14.88
CA GLU A 18 -2.50 -7.76 -15.16
C GLU A 18 -3.05 -8.70 -14.07
N LEU A 19 -2.96 -8.29 -12.80
CA LEU A 19 -3.57 -9.00 -11.67
C LEU A 19 -5.11 -9.02 -11.76
N ARG A 20 -5.73 -7.94 -12.22
CA ARG A 20 -7.17 -7.83 -12.44
C ARG A 20 -7.65 -8.63 -13.66
N ALA A 21 -6.88 -8.64 -14.75
CA ALA A 21 -7.23 -9.32 -15.99
C ALA A 21 -7.19 -10.85 -15.86
N ASN A 22 -6.29 -11.37 -15.01
CA ASN A 22 -6.13 -12.81 -14.74
C ASN A 22 -7.12 -13.36 -13.69
N SER A 23 -8.07 -12.57 -13.18
CA SER A 23 -9.01 -13.00 -12.12
C SER A 23 -10.27 -13.73 -12.63
N LYS A 24 -10.39 -13.96 -13.94
CA LYS A 24 -11.52 -14.70 -14.54
C LYS A 24 -11.23 -16.19 -14.54
N LEU A 25 -11.81 -16.93 -13.57
CA LEU A 25 -12.42 -18.28 -13.71
C LEU A 25 -12.48 -18.97 -12.33
N LYS A 26 -13.65 -18.96 -11.67
CA LYS A 26 -14.07 -19.78 -10.49
C LYS A 26 -13.15 -19.87 -9.24
N THR A 27 -11.95 -19.29 -9.27
CA THR A 27 -11.01 -19.07 -8.16
C THR A 27 -11.17 -17.65 -7.58
N SER A 28 -12.05 -16.83 -8.16
CA SER A 28 -12.26 -15.40 -7.86
C SER A 28 -12.69 -15.10 -6.42
N GLU A 29 -13.35 -16.03 -5.73
CA GLU A 29 -13.76 -15.84 -4.33
C GLU A 29 -12.59 -15.91 -3.35
N TYR A 30 -11.52 -16.64 -3.71
CA TYR A 30 -10.31 -16.79 -2.89
C TYR A 30 -9.12 -15.98 -3.41
N SER A 31 -9.03 -15.75 -4.72
CA SER A 31 -7.90 -15.01 -5.30
C SER A 31 -7.91 -13.53 -4.94
N ILE A 32 -9.09 -12.91 -4.77
CA ILE A 32 -9.20 -11.48 -4.43
C ILE A 32 -8.67 -11.19 -3.01
N PRO A 33 -9.11 -11.88 -1.94
CA PRO A 33 -8.55 -11.69 -0.61
C PRO A 33 -7.05 -12.00 -0.54
N VAL A 34 -6.61 -13.10 -1.17
CA VAL A 34 -5.18 -13.47 -1.20
C VAL A 34 -4.34 -12.41 -1.89
N LEU A 35 -4.81 -11.89 -3.02
CA LEU A 35 -4.12 -10.81 -3.73
C LEU A 35 -4.07 -9.52 -2.92
N GLY A 36 -5.17 -9.17 -2.24
CA GLY A 36 -5.21 -8.03 -1.33
C GLY A 36 -4.19 -8.17 -0.19
N LEU A 37 -4.05 -9.36 0.39
CA LEU A 37 -3.03 -9.63 1.40
C LEU A 37 -1.61 -9.48 0.86
N ILE A 38 -1.33 -10.00 -0.35
CA ILE A 38 -0.03 -9.85 -1.01
C ILE A 38 0.28 -8.37 -1.25
N PHE A 39 -0.69 -7.60 -1.75
CA PHE A 39 -0.56 -6.17 -1.94
C PHE A 39 -0.26 -5.44 -0.62
N LEU A 40 -1.03 -5.71 0.43
CA LEU A 40 -0.86 -5.09 1.75
C LEU A 40 0.51 -5.44 2.36
N ARG A 41 0.98 -6.68 2.20
CA ARG A 41 2.33 -7.08 2.62
C ARG A 41 3.41 -6.32 1.86
N PHE A 42 3.28 -6.22 0.54
CA PHE A 42 4.25 -5.50 -0.29
C PHE A 42 4.29 -4.01 0.06
N ALA A 43 3.12 -3.39 0.21
CA ALA A 43 2.97 -1.99 0.59
C ALA A 43 3.59 -1.71 1.97
N ASP A 44 3.36 -2.58 2.96
CA ASP A 44 3.95 -2.48 4.30
C ASP A 44 5.48 -2.52 4.29
N VAL A 45 6.07 -3.46 3.52
CA VAL A 45 7.53 -3.57 3.38
C VAL A 45 8.12 -2.28 2.78
N LYS A 46 7.50 -1.76 1.71
CA LYS A 46 7.94 -0.50 1.07
C LYS A 46 7.76 0.70 1.99
N PHE A 47 6.65 0.75 2.72
CA PHE A 47 6.39 1.82 3.70
C PHE A 47 7.45 1.85 4.80
N ARG A 48 7.78 0.69 5.40
CA ARG A 48 8.78 0.60 6.47
C ARG A 48 10.19 0.93 5.99
N GLU A 49 10.51 0.58 4.75
CA GLU A 49 11.77 0.97 4.13
C GLU A 49 11.85 2.50 3.96
N ALA A 50 10.80 3.12 3.44
CA ALA A 50 10.69 4.57 3.30
C ALA A 50 10.72 5.28 4.65
N GLU A 51 10.04 4.76 5.67
CA GLU A 51 10.03 5.30 7.03
C GLU A 51 11.44 5.37 7.63
N LYS A 52 12.25 4.31 7.44
CA LYS A 52 13.66 4.31 7.85
C LYS A 52 14.48 5.37 7.09
N GLN A 53 14.26 5.53 5.78
CA GLN A 53 14.96 6.55 4.99
C GLN A 53 14.58 7.97 5.43
N ILE A 54 13.29 8.21 5.64
CA ILE A 54 12.69 9.45 6.13
C ILE A 54 13.20 9.79 7.53
N GLY A 55 13.31 8.80 8.43
CA GLY A 55 13.82 8.95 9.79
C GLY A 55 15.32 9.29 9.82
N LYS A 56 16.13 8.62 8.99
CA LYS A 56 17.58 8.90 8.86
C LYS A 56 17.90 10.29 8.34
N GLN A 57 16.99 10.91 7.59
CA GLN A 57 17.23 12.22 6.99
C GLN A 57 17.23 13.37 8.01
N GLY A 58 16.65 13.24 9.20
CA GLY A 58 16.68 14.27 10.26
C GLY A 58 15.75 15.48 10.01
N GLY A 59 15.13 15.97 11.09
CA GLY A 59 14.10 17.03 11.13
C GLY A 59 14.60 18.46 10.90
N GLY A 60 15.19 18.73 9.73
CA GLY A 60 15.49 20.09 9.31
C GLY A 60 14.25 20.83 8.82
N ARG A 61 14.05 22.08 9.28
CA ARG A 61 12.96 23.03 8.95
C ARG A 61 12.71 23.28 7.45
N ARG A 62 13.54 22.73 6.55
CA ARG A 62 13.42 22.78 5.08
C ARG A 62 12.65 21.61 4.45
N ARG A 63 12.21 20.61 5.22
CA ARG A 63 11.45 19.44 4.74
C ARG A 63 9.98 19.46 5.18
N ALA A 64 9.36 20.64 5.09
CA ALA A 64 7.97 20.87 5.43
C ALA A 64 7.04 20.34 4.33
N GLY A 65 7.01 19.03 4.15
CA GLY A 65 5.89 18.34 3.52
C GLY A 65 5.13 17.56 4.58
N SER A 66 3.82 17.41 4.40
CA SER A 66 3.03 16.52 5.28
C SER A 66 3.69 15.14 5.36
N GLY A 67 3.47 14.40 6.46
CA GLY A 67 4.06 13.07 6.65
C GLY A 67 3.90 12.19 5.40
N ARG A 68 2.75 12.28 4.74
CA ARG A 68 2.36 11.64 3.48
C ARG A 68 3.20 12.04 2.27
N GLU A 69 3.36 13.34 2.00
CA GLU A 69 4.11 13.84 0.83
C GLU A 69 5.55 13.30 0.79
N ARG A 70 6.14 13.06 1.97
CA ARG A 70 7.49 12.47 2.08
C ARG A 70 7.55 11.04 1.57
N TYR A 71 6.49 10.24 1.74
CA TYR A 71 6.41 8.89 1.18
C TYR A 71 6.13 8.95 -0.33
N GLN A 72 5.24 9.84 -0.76
CA GLN A 72 4.94 10.02 -2.19
C GLN A 72 6.15 10.46 -3.00
N ALA A 73 6.99 11.35 -2.45
CA ALA A 73 8.25 11.75 -3.06
C ALA A 73 9.24 10.58 -3.28
N LEU A 74 9.06 9.47 -2.56
CA LEU A 74 9.82 8.23 -2.71
C LEU A 74 9.09 7.18 -3.58
N GLY A 75 7.94 7.52 -4.17
CA GLY A 75 7.10 6.58 -4.91
C GLY A 75 6.45 5.51 -4.03
N VAL A 76 6.26 5.81 -2.73
CA VAL A 76 5.70 4.88 -1.74
C VAL A 76 4.35 5.40 -1.26
N LEU A 77 3.36 4.52 -1.20
CA LEU A 77 2.05 4.84 -0.65
C LEU A 77 2.18 5.20 0.83
N TYR A 78 1.55 6.30 1.25
CA TYR A 78 1.37 6.52 2.67
C TYR A 78 0.38 5.49 3.19
N LEU A 79 0.81 4.76 4.21
CA LEU A 79 0.04 3.66 4.74
C LEU A 79 -0.50 4.14 6.10
N PRO A 80 -1.82 4.17 6.35
CA PRO A 80 -2.38 4.46 7.68
C PRO A 80 -2.24 3.24 8.61
N GLY A 81 -2.41 3.45 9.91
CA GLY A 81 -2.17 2.41 10.92
C GLY A 81 -3.05 1.17 10.72
N GLU A 82 -4.30 1.39 10.31
CA GLU A 82 -5.33 0.40 10.01
C GLU A 82 -4.96 -0.50 8.83
N ALA A 83 -4.11 -0.01 7.91
CA ALA A 83 -3.65 -0.75 6.74
C ALA A 83 -2.28 -1.40 6.90
N ARG A 84 -1.65 -1.31 8.10
CA ARG A 84 -0.39 -2.03 8.37
C ARG A 84 -0.62 -3.53 8.32
N PHE A 85 0.32 -4.24 7.71
CA PHE A 85 0.21 -5.70 7.61
C PHE A 85 0.21 -6.38 8.99
N ASP A 86 0.92 -5.80 9.96
CA ASP A 86 0.93 -6.29 11.34
C ASP A 86 -0.47 -6.24 11.99
N LYS A 87 -1.38 -5.35 11.56
CA LYS A 87 -2.77 -5.37 12.06
C LYS A 87 -3.53 -6.60 11.57
N LEU A 88 -3.35 -6.96 10.30
CA LEU A 88 -4.01 -8.13 9.69
C LEU A 88 -3.49 -9.44 10.28
N LEU A 89 -2.20 -9.51 10.61
CA LEU A 89 -1.59 -10.68 11.26
C LEU A 89 -2.09 -10.91 12.69
N ASN A 90 -2.50 -9.85 13.39
CA ASN A 90 -2.92 -9.89 14.78
C ASN A 90 -4.45 -9.87 14.95
N LEU A 91 -5.21 -10.14 13.89
CA LEU A 91 -6.66 -10.24 13.99
C LEU A 91 -7.05 -11.44 14.87
N PRO A 92 -8.07 -11.32 15.73
CA PRO A 92 -8.58 -12.43 16.51
C PRO A 92 -9.00 -13.62 15.63
N GLU A 93 -8.84 -14.82 16.15
CA GLU A 93 -9.31 -16.02 15.47
C GLU A 93 -10.84 -15.96 15.29
N GLY A 94 -11.31 -16.18 14.06
CA GLY A 94 -12.72 -16.09 13.69
C GLY A 94 -13.16 -14.73 13.13
N GLU A 95 -12.29 -13.72 13.07
CA GLU A 95 -12.59 -12.49 12.33
C GLU A 95 -12.65 -12.70 10.81
N ASN A 96 -13.48 -11.89 10.14
CA ASN A 96 -13.60 -11.90 8.69
C ASN A 96 -12.40 -11.19 8.05
N ILE A 97 -11.37 -11.97 7.72
CA ILE A 97 -10.16 -11.46 7.05
C ILE A 97 -10.46 -10.71 5.74
N GLY A 98 -11.47 -11.14 4.98
CA GLY A 98 -11.89 -10.46 3.76
C GLY A 98 -12.42 -9.04 4.03
N HIS A 99 -13.16 -8.86 5.11
CA HIS A 99 -13.62 -7.54 5.55
C HIS A 99 -12.45 -6.65 6.00
N ALA A 100 -11.53 -7.20 6.80
CA ALA A 100 -10.35 -6.47 7.27
C ALA A 100 -9.43 -6.02 6.12
N ILE A 101 -9.26 -6.86 5.09
CA ILE A 101 -8.54 -6.50 3.86
C ILE A 101 -9.24 -5.34 3.16
N ASN A 102 -10.57 -5.40 2.99
CA ASN A 102 -11.32 -4.33 2.35
C ASN A 102 -11.23 -3.00 3.11
N ASP A 103 -11.31 -3.05 4.44
CA ASP A 103 -11.19 -1.86 5.29
C ASP A 103 -9.79 -1.26 5.22
N ALA A 104 -8.75 -2.10 5.22
CA ALA A 104 -7.37 -1.67 5.01
C ALA A 104 -7.18 -0.97 3.66
N MET A 105 -7.76 -1.51 2.58
CA MET A 105 -7.71 -0.89 1.25
C MET A 105 -8.42 0.47 1.23
N ARG A 106 -9.62 0.58 1.84
CA ARG A 106 -10.35 1.85 1.97
C ARG A 106 -9.57 2.88 2.79
N ALA A 107 -8.91 2.45 3.86
CA ALA A 107 -8.07 3.33 4.66
C ALA A 107 -6.91 3.88 3.83
N ILE A 108 -6.26 3.07 2.99
CA ILE A 108 -5.22 3.53 2.07
C ILE A 108 -5.78 4.59 1.13
N GLU A 109 -6.93 4.36 0.50
CA GLU A 109 -7.58 5.31 -0.41
C GLU A 109 -7.93 6.63 0.27
N ALA A 110 -8.52 6.58 1.48
CA ALA A 110 -8.83 7.77 2.27
C ALA A 110 -7.56 8.52 2.68
N GLY A 111 -6.49 7.80 3.03
CA GLY A 111 -5.18 8.37 3.29
C GLY A 111 -4.48 8.94 2.06
N GLN A 112 -4.97 8.61 0.85
CA GLN A 112 -4.53 9.19 -0.42
C GLN A 112 -5.43 10.35 -0.91
N SER A 113 -6.49 10.72 -0.22
CA SER A 113 -7.25 11.94 -0.52
C SER A 113 -6.61 13.12 0.21
#